data_AF-A0A5S9M825-F1
#
_entry.id   AF-A0A5S9M825-F1
#
_cell.length_a   1.000
_cell.length_b   1.000
_cell.length_c   1.000
_cell.angle_alpha   90.00
_cell.angle_beta   90.00
_cell.angle_gamma   90.00
#
_symmetry.space_group_name_H-M   'P 1'
#
loop_
_entity.id
_entity.type
_entity.pdbx_description
1 polymer ?
#
loop_
_entity_poly.entity_id
_entity_poly.type
_entity_poly.pdbx_seq_one_letter_code
_entity_poly.pdbx_strand_id
1 'polypeptide(L)'
;MIRVVTETGESKLTVTKESTFSSLPFTYESGQTAEIKEYNKHMIAFAAIPVIWTNGEIMSLQVYEEIENTEENLALLKMILIATGVLFIVLSYFAGHVLTKQIVRPISRMTNTMKASMKEKAFKRIELTGDSKDELYQMGTKTFNEMSEILEKHYEKKNSNFCMMPPMN
;
A
#
# COMPACT_ATOMS: atom_id res chain seq x y z
N MET A 1 20.72 -14.50 31.95
CA MET A 1 21.44 -15.04 33.12
C MET A 1 22.28 -16.25 32.69
N ILE A 2 23.47 -16.39 33.26
CA ILE A 2 24.34 -17.56 33.09
C ILE A 2 24.58 -18.17 34.48
N ARG A 3 24.45 -19.49 34.59
CA ARG A 3 24.66 -20.24 35.84
C ARG A 3 25.50 -21.48 35.56
N VAL A 4 26.39 -21.83 36.49
CA VAL A 4 27.14 -23.10 36.48
C VAL A 4 26.64 -23.94 37.65
N VAL A 5 26.14 -25.14 37.35
CA VAL A 5 25.51 -26.06 38.31
C VAL A 5 26.34 -27.35 38.39
N THR A 6 26.63 -27.80 39.59
CA THR A 6 27.33 -29.08 39.86
C THR A 6 26.35 -30.25 39.90
N GLU A 7 26.85 -31.47 39.75
CA GLU A 7 26.05 -32.69 39.92
C GLU A 7 25.44 -32.82 41.33
N THR A 8 26.08 -32.21 42.34
CA THR A 8 25.57 -32.12 43.72
C THR A 8 24.39 -31.15 43.89
N GLY A 9 23.98 -30.46 42.82
CA GLY A 9 22.85 -29.52 42.84
C GLY A 9 23.21 -28.12 43.37
N GLU A 10 24.49 -27.80 43.49
CA GLU A 10 24.96 -26.49 43.94
C GLU A 10 25.30 -25.57 42.76
N SER A 11 25.05 -24.27 42.91
CA SER A 11 25.50 -23.28 41.93
C SER A 11 26.85 -22.72 42.33
N LYS A 12 27.87 -22.95 41.50
CA LYS A 12 29.24 -22.44 41.74
C LYS A 12 29.43 -21.01 41.22
N LEU A 13 28.68 -20.64 40.18
CA LEU A 13 28.68 -19.31 39.59
C LEU A 13 27.28 -18.97 39.10
N THR A 14 26.81 -17.77 39.42
CA THR A 14 25.60 -17.18 38.86
C THR A 14 25.92 -15.75 38.46
N VAL A 15 25.73 -15.42 37.18
CA VAL A 15 25.85 -14.07 36.63
C VAL A 15 24.52 -13.71 36.01
N THR A 16 23.84 -12.72 36.58
CA THR A 16 22.59 -12.21 36.03
C THR A 16 22.61 -10.70 36.00
N LYS A 17 22.03 -10.12 34.94
CA LYS A 17 21.71 -8.69 34.89
C LYS A 17 20.40 -8.38 35.61
N GLU A 18 19.54 -9.38 35.76
CA GLU A 18 18.21 -9.24 36.31
C GLU A 18 18.03 -10.13 37.54
N SER A 19 17.66 -9.50 38.66
CA SER A 19 17.55 -10.19 39.97
C SER A 19 16.43 -11.25 40.00
N THR A 20 15.39 -11.08 39.18
CA THR A 20 14.25 -12.00 39.05
C THR A 20 14.68 -13.40 38.61
N PHE A 21 15.74 -13.50 37.79
CA PHE A 21 16.26 -14.78 37.34
C PHE A 21 17.10 -15.52 38.39
N SER A 22 17.60 -14.83 39.43
CA SER A 22 18.38 -15.48 40.49
C SER A 22 17.56 -16.51 41.27
N SER A 23 16.24 -16.33 41.39
CA SER A 23 15.34 -17.25 42.09
C SER A 23 14.80 -18.38 41.21
N LEU A 24 15.19 -18.46 39.93
CA LEU A 24 14.77 -19.56 39.07
C LEU A 24 15.29 -20.90 39.62
N PRO A 25 14.41 -21.90 39.82
CA PRO A 25 14.84 -23.23 40.20
C PRO A 25 15.72 -23.82 39.11
N PHE A 26 16.75 -24.55 39.52
CA PHE A 26 17.70 -25.19 38.62
C PHE A 26 17.92 -26.63 39.07
N THR A 27 18.12 -27.50 38.09
CA THR A 27 18.52 -28.89 38.31
C THR A 27 19.73 -29.14 37.43
N TYR A 28 20.62 -30.02 37.86
CA TYR A 28 21.76 -30.44 37.04
C TYR A 28 21.25 -31.17 35.80
N GLU A 29 21.71 -30.72 34.63
CA GLU A 29 21.44 -31.36 33.34
C GLU A 29 22.76 -31.97 32.83
N SER A 30 22.80 -33.30 32.71
CA SER A 30 24.00 -34.04 32.27
C SER A 30 24.19 -34.02 30.76
N GLY A 31 23.13 -33.71 30.00
CA GLY A 31 23.12 -33.64 28.55
C GLY A 31 23.01 -32.22 28.01
N GLN A 32 23.19 -32.08 26.69
CA GLN A 32 22.91 -30.82 26.01
C GLN A 32 21.40 -30.70 25.74
N THR A 33 20.78 -29.65 26.28
CA THR A 33 19.34 -29.38 26.09
C THR A 33 19.13 -27.91 25.73
N ALA A 34 18.12 -27.65 24.91
CA ALA A 34 17.68 -26.30 24.58
C ALA A 34 16.15 -26.30 24.49
N GLU A 35 15.50 -25.40 25.22
CA GLU A 35 14.06 -25.38 25.45
C GLU A 35 13.55 -23.94 25.53
N ILE A 36 12.29 -23.71 25.15
CA ILE A 36 11.59 -22.48 25.48
C ILE A 36 10.60 -22.81 26.58
N LYS A 37 10.68 -22.10 27.71
CA LYS A 37 9.82 -22.30 28.88
C LYS A 37 9.12 -20.99 29.23
N GLU A 38 7.86 -21.09 29.61
CA GLU A 38 7.13 -19.95 30.18
C GLU A 38 7.38 -19.90 31.69
N TYR A 39 7.83 -18.76 32.20
CA TYR A 39 7.99 -18.53 33.64
C TYR A 39 7.48 -17.13 34.00
N ASN A 40 6.56 -17.04 34.97
CA ASN A 40 5.93 -15.79 35.40
C ASN A 40 5.33 -14.94 34.25
N LYS A 41 4.79 -15.58 33.19
CA LYS A 41 4.28 -14.95 31.95
C LYS A 41 5.34 -14.36 31.01
N HIS A 42 6.61 -14.64 31.27
CA HIS A 42 7.70 -14.31 30.36
C HIS A 42 8.15 -15.59 29.64
N MET A 43 8.35 -15.50 28.33
CA MET A 43 8.93 -16.59 27.55
C MET A 43 10.45 -16.54 27.74
N ILE A 44 11.04 -17.65 28.19
CA ILE A 44 12.47 -17.74 28.47
C ILE A 44 13.07 -18.84 27.60
N ALA A 45 14.11 -18.50 26.85
CA ALA A 45 14.99 -19.46 26.21
C ALA A 45 15.96 -20.02 27.26
N PHE A 46 15.95 -21.34 27.43
CA PHE A 46 16.84 -22.07 28.32
C PHE A 46 17.75 -22.99 27.51
N ALA A 47 19.04 -22.99 27.81
CA ALA A 47 19.98 -23.96 27.27
C ALA A 47 20.92 -24.48 28.36
N ALA A 48 21.15 -25.79 28.39
CA ALA A 48 22.13 -26.44 29.26
C ALA A 48 23.18 -27.17 28.43
N ILE A 49 24.45 -27.00 28.79
CA ILE A 49 25.60 -27.62 28.10
C ILE A 49 26.57 -28.16 29.15
N PRO A 50 26.98 -29.44 29.10
CA PRO A 50 28.00 -29.96 29.99
C PRO A 50 29.37 -29.37 29.64
N VAL A 51 30.11 -28.91 30.65
CA VAL A 51 31.45 -28.32 30.54
C VAL A 51 32.41 -28.98 31.52
N ILE A 52 33.65 -29.21 31.09
CA ILE A 52 34.72 -29.76 31.94
C ILE A 52 35.37 -28.60 32.69
N TRP A 53 35.34 -28.65 34.02
CA TRP A 53 35.94 -27.62 34.87
C TRP A 53 37.45 -27.85 35.05
N THR A 54 38.17 -26.87 35.59
CA THR A 54 39.65 -26.92 35.74
C THR A 54 40.17 -28.06 36.62
N ASN A 55 39.30 -28.63 37.46
CA ASN A 55 39.57 -29.76 38.34
C ASN A 55 39.14 -31.12 37.72
N GLY A 56 38.65 -31.15 36.48
CA GLY A 56 38.20 -32.36 35.79
C GLY A 56 36.74 -32.75 36.07
N GLU A 57 36.02 -32.02 36.92
CA GLU A 57 34.60 -32.26 37.18
C GLU A 57 33.73 -31.80 36.00
N ILE A 58 32.68 -32.56 35.69
CA ILE A 58 31.68 -32.17 34.69
C ILE A 58 30.63 -31.31 35.39
N MET A 59 30.43 -30.10 34.88
CA MET A 59 29.43 -29.15 35.38
C MET A 59 28.46 -28.78 34.26
N SER A 60 27.25 -28.37 34.62
CA SER A 60 26.24 -27.92 33.66
C SER A 60 26.29 -26.40 33.54
N LEU A 61 26.64 -25.88 32.36
CA LEU A 61 26.53 -24.47 32.01
C LEU A 61 25.10 -24.20 31.53
N GLN A 62 24.38 -23.39 32.27
CA GLN A 62 22.98 -23.04 32.01
C GLN A 62 22.86 -21.58 31.62
N VAL A 63 22.21 -21.31 30.49
CA VAL A 63 21.93 -19.98 29.97
C VAL A 63 20.42 -19.78 29.93
N TYR A 64 19.98 -18.64 30.46
CA TYR A 64 18.59 -18.20 30.47
C TYR A 64 18.53 -16.83 29.79
N GLU A 65 17.69 -16.68 28.79
CA GLU A 65 17.47 -15.42 28.11
C GLU A 65 15.98 -15.17 27.97
N GLU A 66 15.54 -13.97 28.37
CA GLU A 66 14.16 -13.58 28.16
C GLU A 66 13.92 -13.29 26.68
N ILE A 67 12.87 -13.88 26.13
CA ILE A 67 12.41 -13.57 24.79
C ILE A 67 11.51 -12.35 24.94
N GLU A 68 12.05 -11.17 24.63
CA GLU A 68 11.26 -9.95 24.58
C GLU A 68 10.14 -10.10 23.55
N ASN A 69 8.90 -10.09 24.05
CA ASN A 69 7.74 -10.22 23.21
C ASN A 69 7.45 -8.85 22.57
N THR A 70 8.05 -8.60 21.40
CA THR A 70 7.89 -7.33 20.64
C THR A 70 6.50 -7.15 20.01
N GLU A 71 5.47 -7.84 20.53
CA GLU A 71 4.12 -7.81 19.99
C GLU A 71 3.50 -6.42 19.99
N GLU A 72 3.86 -5.56 20.96
CA GLU A 72 3.32 -4.19 21.03
C GLU A 72 3.76 -3.36 19.81
N ASN A 73 5.01 -3.47 19.39
CA ASN A 73 5.53 -2.78 18.21
C ASN A 73 4.88 -3.31 16.93
N LEU A 74 4.71 -4.63 16.83
CA LEU A 74 4.04 -5.26 15.69
C LEU A 74 2.57 -4.86 15.60
N ALA A 75 1.87 -4.79 16.74
CA ALA A 75 0.48 -4.37 16.81
C ALA A 75 0.33 -2.90 16.38
N LEU A 76 1.22 -2.02 16.84
CA LEU A 76 1.26 -0.61 16.46
C LEU A 76 1.51 -0.44 14.96
N LEU A 77 2.53 -1.10 14.41
CA LEU A 77 2.83 -1.05 12.98
C LEU A 77 1.66 -1.57 12.13
N LYS A 78 1.01 -2.66 12.55
CA LYS A 78 -0.17 -3.20 11.88
C LYS A 78 -1.31 -2.19 11.86
N MET A 79 -1.55 -1.49 12.98
CA MET A 79 -2.56 -0.43 13.04
C MET A 79 -2.25 0.72 12.07
N ILE A 80 -1.01 1.19 12.05
CA ILE A 80 -0.56 2.25 11.12
C ILE A 80 -0.73 1.82 9.67
N LEU A 81 -0.34 0.58 9.34
CA LEU A 81 -0.47 0.03 8.00
C LEU A 81 -1.93 0.02 7.54
N ILE A 82 -2.85 -0.47 8.38
CA ILE A 82 -4.27 -0.51 8.07
C ILE A 82 -4.83 0.90 7.92
N ALA A 83 -4.56 1.80 8.87
CA ALA A 83 -5.06 3.17 8.85
C ALA A 83 -4.58 3.92 7.60
N THR A 84 -3.29 3.82 7.28
CA THR A 84 -2.68 4.47 6.12
C THR A 84 -3.17 3.85 4.81
N GLY A 85 -3.31 2.52 4.76
CA GLY A 85 -3.86 1.82 3.60
C GLY A 85 -5.30 2.26 3.29
N VAL A 86 -6.16 2.32 4.31
CA VAL A 86 -7.54 2.81 4.16
C VAL A 86 -7.54 4.28 3.70
N LEU A 87 -6.70 5.13 4.29
CA LEU A 87 -6.55 6.53 3.88
C LEU A 87 -6.19 6.63 2.38
N PHE A 88 -5.19 5.88 1.92
CA PHE A 88 -4.78 5.91 0.52
C PHE A 88 -5.86 5.40 -0.43
N ILE A 89 -6.63 4.37 -0.04
CA ILE A 89 -7.77 3.89 -0.84
C ILE A 89 -8.80 5.01 -1.01
N VAL A 90 -9.15 5.68 0.09
CA VAL A 90 -10.13 6.78 0.07
C VAL A 90 -9.61 7.92 -0.82
N LEU A 91 -8.36 8.35 -0.63
CA LEU A 91 -7.75 9.42 -1.43
C LEU A 91 -7.68 9.06 -2.92
N SER A 92 -7.31 7.82 -3.25
CA SER A 92 -7.25 7.33 -4.62
C SER A 92 -8.64 7.32 -5.27
N TYR A 93 -9.66 6.91 -4.54
CA TYR A 93 -11.05 6.95 -5.01
C TYR A 93 -11.49 8.38 -5.37
N PHE A 94 -11.22 9.36 -4.48
CA PHE A 94 -11.53 10.76 -4.74
C PHE A 94 -10.73 11.32 -5.92
N ALA A 95 -9.43 11.04 -5.99
CA ALA A 95 -8.58 11.46 -7.10
C ALA A 95 -9.07 10.90 -8.44
N GLY A 96 -9.40 9.61 -8.50
CA GLY A 96 -9.97 8.98 -9.68
C GLY A 96 -11.31 9.57 -10.09
N HIS A 97 -12.17 9.90 -9.12
CA HIS A 97 -13.45 10.55 -9.39
C HIS A 97 -13.27 11.94 -10.02
N VAL A 98 -12.38 12.75 -9.46
CA VAL A 98 -12.07 14.11 -9.97
C VAL A 98 -11.49 14.02 -11.38
N LEU A 99 -10.50 13.16 -11.60
CA LEU A 99 -9.85 12.98 -12.90
C LEU A 99 -10.85 12.53 -13.97
N THR A 100 -11.74 11.59 -13.61
CA THR A 100 -12.78 11.12 -14.51
C THR A 100 -13.74 12.24 -14.90
N LYS A 101 -14.15 13.06 -13.92
CA LYS A 101 -15.08 14.16 -14.14
C LYS A 101 -14.48 15.30 -14.98
N GLN A 102 -13.23 15.67 -14.71
CA GLN A 102 -12.58 16.82 -15.36
C GLN A 102 -11.91 16.49 -16.70
N ILE A 103 -11.37 15.28 -16.87
CA ILE A 103 -10.57 14.95 -18.06
C ILE A 103 -11.23 13.86 -18.89
N VAL A 104 -11.45 12.67 -18.30
CA VAL A 104 -11.86 11.48 -19.07
C VAL A 104 -13.25 11.65 -19.70
N ARG A 105 -14.23 12.15 -18.94
CA ARG A 105 -15.61 12.35 -19.44
C ARG A 105 -15.69 13.42 -20.54
N PRO A 106 -15.12 14.63 -20.40
CA PRO A 106 -15.06 15.61 -21.48
C PRO A 106 -14.41 15.06 -22.77
N ILE A 107 -13.26 14.40 -22.66
CA ILE A 107 -12.58 13.79 -23.82
C ILE A 107 -13.48 12.75 -24.51
N SER A 108 -14.15 11.89 -23.73
CA SER A 108 -15.07 10.89 -24.27
C SER A 108 -16.26 11.55 -25.00
N ARG A 109 -16.85 12.61 -24.43
CA ARG A 109 -17.94 13.36 -25.08
C ARG A 109 -17.48 13.99 -26.39
N MET A 110 -16.35 14.69 -26.39
CA MET A 110 -15.77 15.28 -27.59
C MET A 110 -15.56 14.22 -28.68
N THR A 111 -14.94 13.09 -28.31
CA THR A 111 -14.67 11.99 -29.24
C THR A 111 -15.95 11.41 -29.83
N ASN A 112 -16.98 11.21 -29.00
CA ASN A 112 -18.26 10.66 -29.44
C ASN A 112 -19.00 11.63 -30.35
N THR A 113 -19.03 12.93 -30.03
CA THR A 113 -19.65 13.95 -30.88
C THR A 113 -18.95 14.03 -32.23
N MET A 114 -17.62 14.06 -32.26
CA MET A 114 -16.86 14.06 -33.52
C MET A 114 -17.18 12.83 -34.38
N LYS A 115 -17.20 11.63 -33.79
CA LYS A 115 -17.57 10.40 -34.51
C LYS A 115 -19.00 10.44 -35.03
N ALA A 116 -19.94 10.96 -34.23
CA ALA A 116 -21.33 11.10 -34.64
C ALA A 116 -21.49 12.09 -35.81
N SER A 117 -20.85 13.27 -35.74
CA SER A 117 -20.89 14.26 -36.82
C SER A 117 -20.35 13.71 -38.13
N MET A 118 -19.23 12.97 -38.09
CA MET A 118 -18.66 12.34 -39.28
C MET A 118 -19.59 11.27 -39.89
N LYS A 119 -20.19 10.42 -39.06
CA LYS A 119 -21.05 9.32 -39.52
C LYS A 119 -22.37 9.83 -40.09
N GLU A 120 -22.99 10.78 -39.42
CA GLU A 120 -24.33 11.27 -39.75
C GLU A 120 -24.30 12.41 -40.79
N LYS A 121 -23.10 12.90 -41.17
CA LYS A 121 -22.90 14.12 -41.97
C LYS A 121 -23.69 15.32 -41.40
N ALA A 122 -23.90 15.31 -40.09
CA ALA A 122 -24.64 16.34 -39.37
C ALA A 122 -23.63 17.22 -38.60
N PHE A 123 -23.83 18.53 -38.66
CA PHE A 123 -22.99 19.52 -37.99
C PHE A 123 -23.35 19.61 -36.50
N LYS A 124 -23.04 18.55 -35.72
CA LYS A 124 -23.26 18.56 -34.27
C LYS A 124 -22.17 19.36 -33.56
N ARG A 125 -22.59 20.17 -32.59
CA ARG A 125 -21.71 20.96 -31.72
C ARG A 125 -21.37 20.18 -30.44
N ILE A 126 -20.20 20.45 -29.90
CA ILE A 126 -19.75 19.92 -28.62
C ILE A 126 -20.26 20.83 -27.50
N GLU A 127 -21.02 20.25 -26.59
CA GLU A 127 -21.46 20.89 -25.33
C GLU A 127 -20.70 20.26 -24.16
N LEU A 128 -19.69 20.98 -23.65
CA LEU A 128 -19.00 20.60 -22.42
C LEU A 128 -19.70 21.27 -21.25
N THR A 129 -20.06 20.48 -20.24
CA THR A 129 -20.72 20.98 -19.02
C THR A 129 -19.64 21.45 -18.04
N GLY A 130 -19.55 22.76 -17.82
CA GLY A 130 -18.63 23.40 -16.88
C GLY A 130 -17.89 24.59 -17.50
N ASP A 131 -17.73 25.67 -16.74
CA ASP A 131 -17.00 26.88 -17.15
C ASP A 131 -15.48 26.73 -17.00
N SER A 132 -14.95 25.59 -17.43
CA SER A 132 -13.51 25.40 -17.41
C SER A 132 -12.90 26.26 -18.51
N LYS A 133 -11.93 27.11 -18.20
CA LYS A 133 -11.16 27.87 -19.21
C LYS A 133 -9.88 27.13 -19.62
N ASP A 134 -9.91 25.80 -19.46
CA ASP A 134 -8.79 24.92 -19.79
C ASP A 134 -8.69 24.64 -21.29
N GLU A 135 -7.60 23.97 -21.67
CA GLU A 135 -7.29 23.62 -23.04
C GLU A 135 -8.37 22.73 -23.65
N LEU A 136 -8.98 21.82 -22.88
CA LEU A 136 -10.03 20.92 -23.38
C LEU A 136 -11.30 21.70 -23.74
N TYR A 137 -11.70 22.65 -22.91
CA TYR A 137 -12.84 23.51 -23.19
C TYR A 137 -12.60 24.39 -24.41
N GLN A 138 -11.39 24.97 -24.53
CA GLN A 138 -11.01 25.76 -25.70
C GLN A 138 -11.04 24.93 -26.98
N MET A 139 -10.48 23.71 -26.96
CA MET A 139 -10.48 22.82 -28.11
C MET A 139 -11.89 22.39 -28.52
N GLY A 140 -12.73 21.99 -27.56
CA GLY A 140 -14.07 21.48 -27.83
C GLY A 140 -15.09 22.55 -28.18
N THR A 141 -15.24 23.57 -27.34
CA THR A 141 -16.35 24.53 -27.47
C THR A 141 -16.03 25.71 -28.38
N LYS A 142 -14.75 26.10 -28.50
CA LYS A 142 -14.32 27.21 -29.35
C LYS A 142 -13.84 26.68 -30.69
N THR A 143 -12.72 25.97 -30.73
CA THR A 143 -12.07 25.57 -31.98
C THR A 143 -12.92 24.62 -32.82
N PHE A 144 -13.42 23.53 -32.23
CA PHE A 144 -14.20 22.54 -32.98
C PHE A 144 -15.56 23.09 -33.42
N ASN A 145 -16.29 23.79 -32.55
CA ASN A 145 -17.59 24.36 -32.91
C ASN A 145 -17.47 25.43 -33.99
N GLU A 146 -16.44 26.29 -33.93
CA GLU A 146 -16.16 27.28 -34.98
C GLU A 146 -15.83 26.60 -36.32
N MET A 147 -15.00 25.54 -36.30
CA MET A 147 -14.76 24.72 -37.49
C MET A 147 -16.04 24.11 -38.05
N SER A 148 -16.90 23.55 -37.19
CA SER A 148 -18.18 22.96 -37.60
C SER A 148 -19.10 24.01 -38.23
N GLU A 149 -19.14 25.23 -37.68
CA GLU A 149 -19.94 26.33 -38.22
C GLU A 149 -19.44 26.80 -39.59
N ILE A 150 -18.12 26.87 -39.80
CA ILE A 150 -17.53 27.20 -41.11
C ILE A 150 -17.92 26.14 -42.15
N LEU A 151 -17.84 24.85 -41.79
CA LEU A 151 -18.20 23.74 -42.67
C LEU A 151 -19.70 23.76 -43.04
N GLU A 152 -20.56 24.04 -42.05
CA GLU A 152 -22.00 24.17 -42.23
C GLU A 152 -22.35 25.29 -43.23
N LYS A 153 -21.81 26.49 -43.03
CA LYS A 153 -22.01 27.64 -43.93
C LYS A 153 -21.55 27.36 -45.36
N HIS A 154 -20.42 26.66 -45.53
CA HIS A 154 -19.93 26.27 -46.85
C HIS A 154 -20.85 25.25 -47.55
N TYR A 155 -21.44 24.33 -46.79
CA TYR A 155 -22.37 23.35 -47.33
C TYR A 155 -23.69 23.99 -47.75
N GLU A 156 -24.27 24.85 -46.90
CA GLU A 156 -25.50 25.60 -47.22
C GLU A 156 -25.36 26.47 -48.47
N LYS A 157 -24.24 27.18 -48.59
CA LYS A 157 -23.96 28.03 -49.75
C LYS A 157 -23.84 27.24 -51.06
N LYS A 158 -23.26 26.04 -51.03
CA LYS A 158 -23.22 25.14 -52.20
C LYS A 158 -24.60 24.66 -52.61
N ASN A 159 -25.43 24.25 -51.66
CA ASN A 159 -26.80 23.82 -51.95
C ASN A 159 -27.66 24.96 -52.50
N SER A 160 -27.54 26.18 -51.95
CA SER A 160 -28.29 27.35 -52.45
C SER A 160 -27.85 27.78 -53.86
N ASN A 161 -26.55 27.71 -54.19
CA ASN A 161 -26.06 28.03 -55.53
C ASN A 161 -26.47 26.98 -56.59
N PHE A 162 -26.62 25.71 -56.20
CA PHE A 162 -27.08 24.66 -57.11
C PHE A 162 -28.54 24.87 -57.56
N CYS A 163 -29.40 25.42 -56.69
CA CYS A 163 -30.78 25.77 -57.04
C CYS A 163 -30.92 27.00 -57.96
N MET A 164 -29.84 27.75 -58.23
CA MET A 164 -29.85 28.95 -59.08
C MET A 164 -29.29 28.73 -60.49
N MET A 165 -28.91 27.50 -60.88
CA MET A 165 -28.51 27.22 -62.27
C MET A 165 -29.75 27.16 -63.17
N PRO A 166 -29.85 27.98 -64.24
CA PRO A 166 -30.93 27.88 -65.20
C PRO A 166 -30.85 26.51 -65.91
N PRO A 167 -31.99 25.94 -66.35
CA PRO A 167 -31.98 24.68 -67.07
C PRO A 167 -31.09 24.82 -68.31
N MET A 168 -30.11 23.92 -68.44
CA MET A 168 -29.36 23.80 -69.70
C MET A 168 -30.34 23.34 -70.77
N ASN A 169 -30.61 24.24 -71.71
CA ASN A 169 -31.33 23.98 -72.95
C ASN A 169 -30.47 23.12 -73.87
#